data_AF-A0A1V5N000-F1
#
_entry.id   AF-A0A1V5N000-F1
#
_cell.length_a   1.000
_cell.length_b   1.000
_cell.length_c   1.000
_cell.angle_alpha   90.00
_cell.angle_beta   90.00
_cell.angle_gamma   90.00
#
_symmetry.space_group_name_H-M   'P 1'
#
loop_
_entity.id
_entity.type
_entity.pdbx_description
1 polymer ?
#
loop_
_entity_poly.entity_id
_entity_poly.type
_entity_poly.pdbx_seq_one_letter_code
_entity_poly.pdbx_strand_id
1 'polypeptide(L)'
;MTANGAILGVMAHIRGGKPGSARYDDSMTDAQRNHFDNLIFLCPNHHAEIDKLRPELYPPARLLEMKAAHERWAAEQCRKRIPEIHFGELQVVTAYLTEAQVLSVGGFEIIPLQDKIHRNSLSAAIETNIRLGLSRVSLVENYIQSNLDPEFGTRLRQGFVNRYVDLKTNSGLAGDDLFHALWQFSSGNSSDFSIQAAGLTVLVYLFQSCDVFEK
;
A
#
# COMPACT_ATOMS: atom_id res chain seq x y z
N MET A 1 26.30 -23.14 0.58
CA MET A 1 26.11 -22.24 1.74
C MET A 1 24.67 -21.76 1.69
N THR A 2 23.80 -22.27 2.56
CA THR A 2 22.40 -21.82 2.64
C THR A 2 22.39 -20.45 3.27
N ALA A 3 21.96 -19.43 2.53
CA ALA A 3 21.71 -18.11 3.09
C ALA A 3 20.58 -18.24 4.12
N ASN A 4 20.92 -18.36 5.40
CA ASN A 4 19.96 -18.21 6.48
C ASN A 4 19.54 -16.74 6.51
N GLY A 5 18.45 -16.42 5.82
CA GLY A 5 17.83 -15.10 5.92
C GLY A 5 17.44 -14.84 7.37
N ALA A 6 18.01 -13.79 7.97
CA ALA A 6 17.62 -13.37 9.31
C ALA A 6 16.20 -12.79 9.26
N ILE A 7 15.32 -13.27 10.15
CA ILE A 7 13.97 -12.68 10.30
C ILE A 7 14.15 -11.32 10.99
N LEU A 8 14.00 -10.25 10.20
CA LEU A 8 14.14 -8.87 10.70
C LEU A 8 12.89 -8.40 11.47
N GLY A 9 11.74 -9.03 11.23
CA GLY A 9 10.53 -8.75 11.98
C GLY A 9 9.45 -9.80 11.86
N VAL A 10 8.51 -9.73 12.79
CA VAL A 10 7.39 -10.63 12.99
C VAL A 10 6.13 -9.81 13.24
N MET A 11 5.03 -10.31 12.73
CA MET A 11 3.71 -9.71 12.94
C MET A 11 3.20 -10.10 14.34
N ALA A 12 2.88 -9.11 15.16
CA ALA A 12 2.32 -9.27 16.49
C ALA A 12 0.88 -8.77 16.54
N HIS A 13 0.06 -9.41 17.37
CA HIS A 13 -1.28 -8.93 17.69
C HIS A 13 -1.23 -7.89 18.82
N ILE A 14 -1.84 -6.72 18.59
CA ILE A 14 -2.02 -5.68 19.59
C ILE A 14 -2.95 -6.16 20.71
N ARG A 15 -4.11 -6.70 20.35
CA ARG A 15 -4.97 -7.52 21.21
C ARG A 15 -4.82 -8.97 20.79
N GLY A 16 -4.44 -9.82 21.74
CA GLY A 16 -3.97 -11.18 21.47
C GLY A 16 -4.91 -12.03 20.59
N GLY A 17 -4.33 -12.87 19.73
CA GLY A 17 -5.07 -13.65 18.74
C GLY A 17 -5.89 -14.83 19.28
N LYS A 18 -5.69 -15.23 20.54
CA LYS A 18 -6.35 -16.41 21.13
C LYS A 18 -6.55 -16.31 22.66
N PRO A 19 -7.53 -17.02 23.25
CA PRO A 19 -7.68 -17.07 24.70
C PRO A 19 -6.36 -17.43 25.41
N GLY A 20 -6.05 -16.72 26.50
CA GLY A 20 -4.81 -16.89 27.26
C GLY A 20 -3.56 -16.20 26.68
N SER A 21 -3.66 -15.55 25.52
CA SER A 21 -2.59 -14.69 25.00
C SER A 21 -2.60 -13.30 25.65
N ALA A 22 -1.46 -12.61 25.58
CA ALA A 22 -1.33 -11.27 26.14
C ALA A 22 -2.38 -10.32 25.52
N ARG A 23 -3.08 -9.58 26.40
CA ARG A 23 -4.10 -8.59 26.01
C ARG A 23 -5.25 -9.16 25.17
N TYR A 24 -5.56 -10.45 25.33
CA TYR A 24 -6.72 -11.05 24.69
C TYR A 24 -8.00 -10.32 25.10
N ASP A 25 -8.87 -10.08 24.12
CA ASP A 25 -10.16 -9.42 24.29
C ASP A 25 -11.25 -10.36 23.76
N ASP A 26 -12.11 -10.81 24.67
CA ASP A 26 -13.19 -11.77 24.40
C ASP A 26 -14.35 -11.15 23.61
N SER A 27 -14.45 -9.83 23.60
CA SER A 27 -15.46 -9.10 22.82
C SER A 27 -15.13 -9.02 21.33
N MET A 28 -13.89 -9.32 20.93
CA MET A 28 -13.47 -9.29 19.53
C MET A 28 -13.86 -10.57 18.78
N THR A 29 -14.21 -10.41 17.51
CA THR A 29 -14.32 -11.51 16.55
C THR A 29 -12.96 -11.93 16.00
N ASP A 30 -12.86 -13.11 15.40
CA ASP A 30 -11.62 -13.55 14.73
C ASP A 30 -11.21 -12.66 13.56
N ALA A 31 -12.19 -12.10 12.83
CA ALA A 31 -11.93 -11.15 11.76
C ALA A 31 -11.28 -9.86 12.30
N GLN A 32 -11.82 -9.32 13.40
CA GLN A 32 -11.24 -8.13 14.05
C GLN A 32 -9.85 -8.42 14.63
N ARG A 33 -9.62 -9.62 15.18
CA ARG A 33 -8.30 -10.01 15.71
C ARG A 33 -7.25 -10.07 14.61
N ASN A 34 -7.60 -10.51 13.42
CA ASN A 34 -6.67 -10.63 12.30
C ASN A 34 -6.67 -9.40 11.37
N HIS A 35 -7.41 -8.34 11.71
CA HIS A 35 -7.47 -7.11 10.94
C HIS A 35 -6.17 -6.30 11.06
N PHE A 36 -5.78 -5.58 10.00
CA PHE A 36 -4.57 -4.74 9.96
C PHE A 36 -4.46 -3.75 11.12
N ASP A 37 -5.59 -3.23 11.60
CA ASP A 37 -5.64 -2.31 12.74
C ASP A 37 -5.15 -2.94 14.05
N ASN A 38 -5.31 -4.27 14.19
CA ASN A 38 -4.89 -5.02 15.35
C ASN A 38 -3.47 -5.63 15.19
N LEU A 39 -2.79 -5.35 14.08
CA LEU A 39 -1.48 -5.92 13.78
C LEU A 39 -0.38 -4.86 13.83
N ILE A 40 0.74 -5.20 14.47
CA ILE A 40 1.96 -4.38 14.54
C ILE A 40 3.18 -5.23 14.20
N PHE A 41 4.11 -4.68 13.42
CA PHE A 41 5.32 -5.39 13.02
C PHE A 41 6.48 -5.03 13.95
N LEU A 42 7.14 -6.04 14.52
CA LEU A 42 8.19 -5.87 15.53
C LEU A 42 9.36 -6.80 15.25
N CYS A 43 10.58 -6.45 15.68
CA CYS A 43 11.66 -7.41 15.67
C CYS A 43 11.39 -8.56 16.66
N PRO A 44 12.02 -9.75 16.50
CA PRO A 44 11.78 -10.88 17.39
C PRO A 44 11.94 -10.58 18.88
N ASN A 45 12.90 -9.71 19.24
CA ASN A 45 13.15 -9.31 20.63
C ASN A 45 12.00 -8.49 21.20
N HIS A 46 11.54 -7.45 20.48
CA HIS A 46 10.42 -6.63 20.94
C HIS A 46 9.10 -7.39 20.93
N HIS A 47 8.90 -8.31 19.97
CA HIS A 47 7.75 -9.21 20.01
C HIS A 47 7.75 -10.07 21.29
N ALA A 48 8.89 -10.65 21.66
CA ALA A 48 9.00 -11.41 22.91
C ALA A 48 8.80 -10.52 24.15
N GLU A 49 9.30 -9.29 24.11
CA GLU A 49 9.15 -8.33 25.20
C GLU A 49 7.67 -8.00 25.46
N ILE A 50 6.92 -7.62 24.42
CA ILE A 50 5.53 -7.20 24.58
C ILE A 50 4.59 -8.37 24.92
N ASP A 51 4.88 -9.59 24.49
CA ASP A 51 3.96 -10.72 24.69
C ASP A 51 4.28 -11.58 25.90
N LYS A 52 5.57 -11.71 26.26
CA LYS A 52 6.03 -12.70 27.23
C LYS A 52 6.75 -12.09 28.42
N LEU A 53 7.66 -11.14 28.19
CA LEU A 53 8.55 -10.68 29.24
C LEU A 53 7.92 -9.59 30.10
N ARG A 54 7.21 -8.65 29.46
CA ARG A 54 6.66 -7.44 30.13
C ARG A 54 5.28 -7.03 29.58
N PRO A 55 4.31 -7.94 29.38
CA PRO A 55 3.04 -7.61 28.75
C PRO A 55 2.26 -6.49 29.46
N GLU A 56 2.45 -6.33 30.76
CA GLU A 56 1.86 -5.26 31.60
C GLU A 56 2.34 -3.86 31.22
N LEU A 57 3.55 -3.72 30.68
CA LEU A 57 4.08 -2.41 30.25
C LEU A 57 3.59 -1.99 28.87
N TYR A 58 2.95 -2.90 28.12
CA TYR A 58 2.52 -2.66 26.74
C TYR A 58 1.02 -2.89 26.57
N PRO A 59 0.15 -2.15 27.27
CA PRO A 59 -1.29 -2.26 27.08
C PRO A 59 -1.69 -1.90 25.63
N PRO A 60 -2.86 -2.36 25.13
CA PRO A 60 -3.28 -2.12 23.75
C PRO A 60 -3.19 -0.66 23.32
N ALA A 61 -3.57 0.28 24.18
CA ALA A 61 -3.49 1.72 23.90
C ALA A 61 -2.07 2.19 23.54
N ARG A 62 -1.05 1.69 24.25
CA ARG A 62 0.36 2.03 23.99
C ARG A 62 0.83 1.46 22.65
N LEU A 63 0.46 0.22 22.35
CA LEU A 63 0.83 -0.43 21.09
C LEU A 63 0.14 0.24 19.89
N LEU A 64 -1.13 0.66 20.04
CA LEU A 64 -1.84 1.44 19.04
C LEU A 64 -1.17 2.79 18.80
N GLU A 65 -0.73 3.47 19.86
CA GLU A 65 0.02 4.73 19.74
C GLU A 65 1.35 4.54 19.01
N MET A 66 2.11 3.50 19.37
CA MET A 66 3.38 3.15 18.71
C MET A 66 3.17 2.86 17.21
N LYS A 67 2.16 2.07 16.86
CA LYS A 67 1.76 1.79 15.47
C LYS A 67 1.43 3.08 14.73
N ALA A 68 0.52 3.89 15.27
CA ALA A 68 0.10 5.14 14.64
C ALA A 68 1.25 6.14 14.48
N ALA A 69 2.17 6.22 15.45
CA ALA A 69 3.35 7.08 15.36
C ALA A 69 4.29 6.62 14.24
N HIS A 70 4.52 5.31 14.11
CA HIS A 70 5.35 4.75 13.05
C HIS A 70 4.72 4.95 11.67
N GLU A 71 3.43 4.68 11.51
CA GLU A 71 2.71 4.85 10.25
C GLU A 71 2.70 6.31 9.80
N ARG A 72 2.50 7.26 10.72
CA ARG A 72 2.65 8.70 10.42
C ARG A 72 4.06 9.05 9.98
N TRP A 73 5.08 8.56 10.68
CA TRP A 73 6.47 8.80 10.31
C TRP A 73 6.78 8.24 8.92
N ALA A 74 6.36 7.01 8.61
CA ALA A 74 6.59 6.37 7.33
C ALA A 74 5.88 7.12 6.19
N ALA A 75 4.61 7.49 6.38
CA ALA A 75 3.87 8.30 5.43
C ALA A 75 4.57 9.65 5.17
N GLU A 76 5.07 10.30 6.22
CA GLU A 76 5.80 11.56 6.09
C GLU A 76 7.13 11.40 5.35
N GLN A 77 7.89 10.32 5.60
CA GLN A 77 9.12 10.05 4.84
C GLN A 77 8.81 9.86 3.36
N CYS A 78 7.75 9.11 3.03
CA CYS A 78 7.36 8.92 1.64
C CYS A 78 6.95 10.24 0.97
N ARG A 79 6.14 11.06 1.65
CA ARG A 79 5.69 12.37 1.14
C ARG A 79 6.86 13.30 0.82
N LYS A 80 7.90 13.30 1.66
CA LYS A 80 9.12 14.10 1.44
C LYS A 80 9.88 13.72 0.16
N ARG A 81 9.73 12.48 -0.32
CA ARG A 81 10.39 12.01 -1.54
C ARG A 81 9.63 12.31 -2.82
N ILE A 82 8.32 12.59 -2.74
CA ILE A 82 7.50 12.89 -3.93
C ILE A 82 8.08 14.04 -4.77
N PRO A 83 8.53 15.17 -4.19
CA PRO A 83 9.18 16.23 -4.96
C PRO A 83 10.54 15.84 -5.54
N GLU A 84 11.15 14.73 -5.15
CA GLU A 84 12.50 14.31 -5.56
C GLU A 84 12.47 13.14 -6.56
N ILE A 85 11.29 12.72 -7.03
CA ILE A 85 11.16 11.60 -7.99
C ILE A 85 11.72 12.00 -9.36
N HIS A 86 12.49 11.09 -9.95
CA HIS A 86 13.00 11.18 -11.31
C HIS A 86 12.67 9.91 -12.11
N PHE A 87 13.16 9.81 -13.35
CA PHE A 87 12.88 8.65 -14.22
C PHE A 87 13.47 7.34 -13.68
N GLY A 88 14.54 7.40 -12.88
CA GLY A 88 15.17 6.21 -12.30
C GLY A 88 14.22 5.44 -11.41
N GLU A 89 13.53 6.12 -10.49
CA GLU A 89 12.55 5.48 -9.61
C GLU A 89 11.34 4.98 -10.40
N LEU A 90 10.87 5.73 -11.40
CA LEU A 90 9.77 5.33 -12.29
C LEU A 90 10.11 4.05 -13.08
N GLN A 91 11.35 3.92 -13.54
CA GLN A 91 11.82 2.73 -14.24
C GLN A 91 11.78 1.50 -13.34
N VAL A 92 12.23 1.64 -12.09
CA VAL A 92 12.20 0.53 -11.12
C VAL A 92 10.76 0.07 -10.88
N VAL A 93 9.84 0.99 -10.55
CA VAL A 93 8.45 0.60 -10.22
C VAL A 93 7.69 0.04 -11.42
N THR A 94 7.87 0.60 -12.61
CA THR A 94 7.13 0.17 -13.79
C THR A 94 7.64 -1.14 -14.38
N ALA A 95 8.93 -1.47 -14.24
CA ALA A 95 9.47 -2.76 -14.65
C ALA A 95 8.70 -3.91 -13.98
N TYR A 96 8.49 -3.84 -12.66
CA TYR A 96 7.73 -4.84 -11.90
C TYR A 96 6.28 -4.97 -12.38
N LEU A 97 5.66 -3.86 -12.78
CA LEU A 97 4.25 -3.82 -13.16
C LEU A 97 3.99 -4.43 -14.55
N THR A 98 5.00 -4.43 -15.42
CA THR A 98 4.86 -4.90 -16.81
C THR A 98 5.08 -6.40 -17.01
N GLU A 99 5.42 -7.15 -15.96
CA GLU A 99 5.60 -8.62 -16.01
C GLU A 99 4.26 -9.39 -16.06
N ALA A 100 3.12 -8.72 -15.93
CA ALA A 100 1.79 -9.34 -15.97
C ALA A 100 1.28 -9.58 -17.42
N GLN A 101 0.74 -10.77 -17.68
CA GLN A 101 0.23 -11.18 -19.00
C GLN A 101 -0.88 -10.27 -19.55
N VAL A 102 -0.84 -10.06 -20.87
CA VAL A 102 -1.71 -9.16 -21.63
C VAL A 102 -3.08 -9.80 -21.87
N LEU A 103 -4.14 -9.13 -21.41
CA LEU A 103 -5.51 -9.33 -21.91
C LEU A 103 -6.12 -7.95 -22.21
N SER A 104 -6.72 -7.79 -23.38
CA SER A 104 -7.29 -6.53 -23.86
C SER A 104 -8.55 -6.16 -23.07
N VAL A 105 -8.61 -4.94 -22.51
CA VAL A 105 -9.85 -4.35 -21.99
C VAL A 105 -10.16 -3.05 -22.73
N GLY A 106 -11.37 -2.96 -23.30
CA GLY A 106 -11.84 -1.88 -24.17
C GLY A 106 -12.16 -0.56 -23.46
N GLY A 107 -12.40 0.48 -24.27
CA GLY A 107 -12.37 1.91 -23.95
C GLY A 107 -13.21 2.41 -22.78
N PHE A 108 -12.76 3.53 -22.20
CA PHE A 108 -13.21 4.06 -20.91
C PHE A 108 -13.56 5.55 -20.97
N GLU A 109 -14.61 5.96 -20.25
CA GLU A 109 -15.10 7.34 -20.10
C GLU A 109 -14.56 7.97 -18.80
N ILE A 110 -13.75 9.03 -18.95
CA ILE A 110 -13.05 9.69 -17.84
C ILE A 110 -14.03 10.39 -16.88
N ILE A 111 -14.11 9.94 -15.62
CA ILE A 111 -14.83 10.64 -14.53
C ILE A 111 -13.88 11.55 -13.71
N PRO A 112 -14.34 12.71 -13.18
CA PRO A 112 -13.53 13.57 -12.32
C PRO A 112 -12.96 12.88 -11.07
N LEU A 113 -11.71 13.20 -10.72
CA LEU A 113 -10.96 12.58 -9.62
C LEU A 113 -11.64 12.68 -8.24
N GLN A 114 -12.32 13.79 -7.97
CA GLN A 114 -13.03 14.01 -6.70
C GLN A 114 -14.18 13.01 -6.51
N ASP A 115 -14.88 12.68 -7.60
CA ASP A 115 -15.95 11.68 -7.57
C ASP A 115 -15.39 10.27 -7.33
N LYS A 116 -14.18 9.97 -7.83
CA LYS A 116 -13.49 8.70 -7.56
C LYS A 116 -13.07 8.56 -6.10
N ILE A 117 -12.58 9.64 -5.47
CA ILE A 117 -12.21 9.65 -4.04
C ILE A 117 -13.44 9.35 -3.17
N HIS A 118 -14.56 10.02 -3.45
CA HIS A 118 -15.80 9.82 -2.71
C HIS A 118 -16.39 8.42 -2.92
N ARG A 119 -16.46 7.94 -4.18
CA ARG A 119 -17.03 6.63 -4.52
C ARG A 119 -16.26 5.45 -3.94
N ASN A 120 -14.96 5.62 -3.69
CA ASN A 120 -14.12 4.59 -3.07
C ASN A 120 -14.05 4.70 -1.55
N SER A 121 -14.78 5.62 -0.91
CA SER A 121 -14.75 5.82 0.54
C SER A 121 -13.33 6.05 1.09
N LEU A 122 -12.50 6.79 0.35
CA LEU A 122 -11.10 7.04 0.73
C LEU A 122 -11.02 8.10 1.83
N SER A 123 -10.14 7.90 2.81
CA SER A 123 -9.95 8.85 3.90
C SER A 123 -9.22 10.13 3.44
N ALA A 124 -9.29 11.17 4.28
CA ALA A 124 -8.54 12.41 4.08
C ALA A 124 -7.01 12.18 4.01
N ALA A 125 -6.50 11.12 4.64
CA ALA A 125 -5.10 10.76 4.57
C ALA A 125 -4.71 10.25 3.18
N ILE A 126 -5.53 9.38 2.59
CA ILE A 126 -5.36 8.91 1.20
C ILE A 126 -5.57 10.06 0.21
N GLU A 127 -6.59 10.90 0.41
CA GLU A 127 -6.81 12.07 -0.43
C GLU A 127 -5.58 13.00 -0.46
N THR A 128 -4.95 13.24 0.70
CA THR A 128 -3.72 14.04 0.80
C THR A 128 -2.59 13.40 -0.03
N ASN A 129 -2.43 12.08 0.06
CA ASN A 129 -1.42 11.35 -0.72
C ASN A 129 -1.72 11.43 -2.22
N ILE A 130 -2.98 11.32 -2.63
CA ILE A 130 -3.40 11.47 -4.03
C ILE A 130 -3.05 12.87 -4.54
N ARG A 131 -3.42 13.92 -3.80
CA ARG A 131 -3.09 15.31 -4.18
C ARG A 131 -1.58 15.54 -4.33
N LEU A 132 -0.77 14.94 -3.47
CA LEU A 132 0.69 15.00 -3.60
C LEU A 132 1.18 14.24 -4.85
N GLY A 133 0.69 13.03 -5.10
CA GLY A 133 1.02 12.27 -6.31
C GLY A 133 0.65 13.01 -7.60
N LEU A 134 -0.50 13.72 -7.62
CA LEU A 134 -0.93 14.53 -8.77
C LEU A 134 0.10 15.58 -9.17
N SER A 135 0.84 16.14 -8.20
CA SER A 135 1.88 17.14 -8.48
C SER A 135 3.00 16.62 -9.39
N ARG A 136 3.12 15.30 -9.54
CA ARG A 136 4.14 14.62 -10.36
C ARG A 136 3.55 13.77 -11.49
N VAL A 137 2.25 13.86 -11.77
CA VAL A 137 1.61 13.07 -12.83
C VAL A 137 2.19 13.36 -14.22
N SER A 138 2.47 14.63 -14.55
CA SER A 138 3.09 14.97 -15.84
C SER A 138 4.48 14.36 -16.02
N LEU A 139 5.22 14.09 -14.94
CA LEU A 139 6.48 13.36 -15.02
C LEU A 139 6.26 11.91 -15.46
N VAL A 140 5.22 11.27 -14.94
CA VAL A 140 4.84 9.89 -15.32
C VAL A 140 4.36 9.83 -16.78
N GLU A 141 3.55 10.81 -17.21
CA GLU A 141 3.12 10.94 -18.61
C GLU A 141 4.32 11.06 -19.54
N ASN A 142 5.26 11.97 -19.24
CA ASN A 142 6.48 12.15 -20.02
C ASN A 142 7.34 10.88 -20.05
N TYR A 143 7.46 10.18 -18.91
CA TYR A 143 8.19 8.93 -18.82
C TYR A 143 7.59 7.84 -19.73
N ILE A 144 6.26 7.67 -19.68
CA ILE A 144 5.54 6.69 -20.52
C ILE A 144 5.68 7.05 -22.01
N GLN A 145 5.51 8.33 -22.36
CA GLN A 145 5.62 8.80 -23.74
C GLN A 145 7.05 8.70 -24.31
N SER A 146 8.05 8.81 -23.44
CA SER A 146 9.46 8.67 -23.82
C SER A 146 9.91 7.21 -23.94
N ASN A 147 9.03 6.25 -23.63
CA ASN A 147 9.36 4.83 -23.72
C ASN A 147 9.44 4.39 -25.19
N LEU A 148 10.45 3.58 -25.52
CA LEU A 148 10.64 3.06 -26.88
C LEU A 148 9.57 2.03 -27.26
N ASP A 149 8.92 1.43 -26.28
CA ASP A 149 7.83 0.48 -26.49
C ASP A 149 6.47 1.22 -26.50
N PRO A 150 5.80 1.29 -27.66
CA PRO A 150 4.53 2.01 -27.80
C PRO A 150 3.39 1.38 -26.98
N GLU A 151 3.49 0.10 -26.62
CA GLU A 151 2.48 -0.63 -25.84
C GLU A 151 2.76 -0.60 -24.33
N PHE A 152 3.84 0.04 -23.91
CA PHE A 152 4.24 0.11 -22.51
C PHE A 152 3.12 0.66 -21.61
N GLY A 153 2.52 1.79 -22.00
CA GLY A 153 1.42 2.40 -21.25
C GLY A 153 0.19 1.49 -21.14
N THR A 154 -0.13 0.76 -22.21
CA THR A 154 -1.23 -0.22 -22.24
C THR A 154 -0.98 -1.36 -21.27
N ARG A 155 0.22 -1.95 -21.27
CA ARG A 155 0.56 -3.06 -20.38
C ARG A 155 0.60 -2.64 -18.92
N LEU A 156 1.18 -1.47 -18.63
CA LEU A 156 1.21 -0.89 -17.29
C LEU A 156 -0.20 -0.75 -16.71
N ARG A 157 -1.11 -0.18 -17.51
CA ARG A 157 -2.53 -0.04 -17.17
C ARG A 157 -3.19 -1.39 -16.92
N GLN A 158 -2.98 -2.36 -17.82
CA GLN A 158 -3.62 -3.66 -17.72
C GLN A 158 -3.16 -4.46 -16.49
N GLY A 159 -1.86 -4.48 -16.20
CA GLY A 159 -1.32 -5.13 -15.01
C GLY A 159 -1.96 -4.56 -13.74
N PHE A 160 -2.17 -3.25 -13.72
CA PHE A 160 -2.84 -2.58 -12.63
C PHE A 160 -4.33 -2.95 -12.51
N VAL A 161 -5.08 -2.91 -13.62
CA VAL A 161 -6.50 -3.30 -13.66
C VAL A 161 -6.70 -4.72 -13.16
N ASN A 162 -5.87 -5.66 -13.61
CA ASN A 162 -5.93 -7.06 -13.16
C ASN A 162 -5.74 -7.16 -11.64
N ARG A 163 -4.78 -6.42 -11.08
CA ARG A 163 -4.53 -6.43 -9.65
C ARG A 163 -5.65 -5.77 -8.84
N TYR A 164 -6.23 -4.68 -9.33
CA TYR A 164 -7.40 -4.05 -8.70
C TYR A 164 -8.58 -5.03 -8.62
N VAL A 165 -8.91 -5.69 -9.73
CA VAL A 165 -10.03 -6.65 -9.79
C VAL A 165 -9.80 -7.81 -8.83
N ASP A 166 -8.58 -8.35 -8.78
CA ASP A 166 -8.20 -9.42 -7.86
C ASP A 166 -8.36 -9.02 -6.38
N LEU A 167 -7.81 -7.87 -5.99
CA LEU A 167 -7.89 -7.38 -4.60
C LEU A 167 -9.33 -7.06 -4.19
N LYS A 168 -10.12 -6.47 -5.09
CA LYS A 168 -11.51 -6.11 -4.81
C LYS A 168 -12.42 -7.34 -4.77
N THR A 169 -12.33 -8.21 -5.77
CA THR A 169 -13.27 -9.33 -5.95
C THR A 169 -12.86 -10.55 -5.14
N ASN A 170 -11.59 -10.95 -5.21
CA ASN A 170 -11.12 -12.18 -4.59
C ASN A 170 -10.73 -11.96 -3.13
N SER A 171 -10.16 -10.80 -2.80
CA SER A 171 -9.74 -10.48 -1.42
C SER A 171 -10.78 -9.66 -0.65
N GLY A 172 -11.81 -9.14 -1.33
CA GLY A 172 -12.88 -8.36 -0.69
C GLY A 172 -12.42 -7.01 -0.13
N LEU A 173 -11.25 -6.51 -0.55
CA LEU A 173 -10.71 -5.24 -0.04
C LEU A 173 -11.50 -4.05 -0.61
N ALA A 174 -11.65 -3.02 0.20
CA ALA A 174 -12.29 -1.75 -0.17
C ALA A 174 -11.64 -0.57 0.57
N GLY A 175 -11.97 0.66 0.17
CA GLY A 175 -11.50 1.86 0.87
C GLY A 175 -9.99 2.01 0.90
N ASP A 176 -9.49 2.48 2.04
CA ASP A 176 -8.07 2.69 2.29
C ASP A 176 -7.26 1.39 2.18
N ASP A 177 -7.80 0.24 2.59
CA ASP A 177 -7.10 -1.05 2.52
C ASP A 177 -6.81 -1.46 1.08
N LEU A 178 -7.80 -1.29 0.19
CA LEU A 178 -7.62 -1.55 -1.23
C LEU A 178 -6.58 -0.59 -1.83
N PHE A 179 -6.66 0.70 -1.49
CA PHE A 179 -5.70 1.70 -1.96
C PHE A 179 -4.27 1.39 -1.49
N HIS A 180 -4.09 1.03 -0.22
CA HIS A 180 -2.80 0.66 0.34
C HIS A 180 -2.25 -0.62 -0.30
N ALA A 181 -3.07 -1.64 -0.53
CA ALA A 181 -2.65 -2.86 -1.21
C ALA A 181 -2.19 -2.59 -2.65
N LEU A 182 -2.88 -1.70 -3.35
CA LEU A 182 -2.51 -1.27 -4.70
C LEU A 182 -1.22 -0.44 -4.71
N TRP A 183 -1.03 0.42 -3.70
CA TRP A 183 0.20 1.18 -3.55
C TRP A 183 1.40 0.27 -3.22
N GLN A 184 1.22 -0.73 -2.35
CA GLN A 184 2.25 -1.73 -2.10
C GLN A 184 2.63 -2.48 -3.39
N PHE A 185 1.63 -2.87 -4.19
CA PHE A 185 1.85 -3.48 -5.49
C PHE A 185 2.61 -2.57 -6.45
N SER A 186 2.21 -1.30 -6.58
CA SER A 186 2.90 -0.33 -7.46
C SER A 186 4.31 0.02 -6.99
N SER A 187 4.62 -0.25 -5.72
CA SER A 187 5.96 -0.03 -5.14
C SER A 187 6.82 -1.30 -5.14
N GLY A 188 6.33 -2.42 -5.70
CA GLY A 188 7.03 -3.71 -5.68
C GLY A 188 7.32 -4.24 -4.27
N ASN A 189 6.50 -3.86 -3.27
CA ASN A 189 6.75 -4.10 -1.84
C ASN A 189 8.10 -3.56 -1.32
N SER A 190 8.66 -2.54 -1.97
CA SER A 190 9.92 -1.93 -1.55
C SER A 190 9.80 -1.24 -0.18
N SER A 191 10.83 -1.36 0.64
CA SER A 191 11.01 -0.58 1.87
C SER A 191 11.68 0.78 1.63
N ASP A 192 12.12 1.06 0.40
CA ASP A 192 12.72 2.34 0.03
C ASP A 192 11.63 3.41 -0.19
N PHE A 193 11.73 4.53 0.52
CA PHE A 193 10.73 5.60 0.48
C PHE A 193 10.65 6.33 -0.87
N SER A 194 11.73 6.39 -1.64
CA SER A 194 11.73 6.97 -2.98
C SER A 194 11.00 6.06 -3.96
N ILE A 195 11.20 4.74 -3.85
CA ILE A 195 10.45 3.75 -4.63
C ILE A 195 8.97 3.75 -4.25
N GLN A 196 8.65 3.86 -2.96
CA GLN A 196 7.26 4.00 -2.52
C GLN A 196 6.61 5.27 -3.05
N ALA A 197 7.32 6.40 -3.06
CA ALA A 197 6.81 7.66 -3.58
C ALA A 197 6.57 7.60 -5.10
N ALA A 198 7.49 6.97 -5.85
CA ALA A 198 7.31 6.71 -7.27
C ALA A 198 6.12 5.78 -7.54
N GLY A 199 5.97 4.72 -6.75
CA GLY A 199 4.83 3.80 -6.81
C GLY A 199 3.50 4.51 -6.55
N LEU A 200 3.44 5.43 -5.59
CA LEU A 200 2.26 6.27 -5.34
C LEU A 200 1.94 7.14 -6.56
N THR A 201 2.96 7.75 -7.16
CA THR A 201 2.77 8.67 -8.30
C THR A 201 2.25 7.93 -9.53
N VAL A 202 2.78 6.73 -9.81
CA VAL A 202 2.27 5.85 -10.87
C VAL A 202 0.84 5.39 -10.57
N LEU A 203 0.56 4.98 -9.33
CA LEU A 203 -0.80 4.64 -8.90
C LEU A 203 -1.77 5.79 -9.15
N VAL A 204 -1.42 7.02 -8.77
CA VAL A 204 -2.28 8.20 -8.94
C VAL A 204 -2.51 8.53 -10.42
N TYR A 205 -1.47 8.43 -11.26
CA TYR A 205 -1.62 8.58 -12.71
C TYR A 205 -2.62 7.55 -13.28
N LEU A 206 -2.51 6.29 -12.87
CA LEU A 206 -3.44 5.24 -13.29
C LEU A 206 -4.84 5.47 -12.72
N PHE A 207 -4.96 5.88 -11.47
CA PHE A 207 -6.22 6.19 -10.80
C PHE A 207 -6.99 7.33 -11.50
N GLN A 208 -6.26 8.36 -11.94
CA GLN A 208 -6.82 9.46 -12.73
C GLN A 208 -7.23 8.98 -14.12
N SER A 209 -6.36 8.22 -14.80
CA SER A 209 -6.52 7.89 -16.21
C SER A 209 -7.39 6.65 -16.47
N CYS A 210 -7.73 5.84 -15.46
CA CYS A 210 -8.58 4.65 -15.61
C CYS A 210 -9.89 4.78 -14.84
N ASP A 211 -10.97 4.30 -15.44
CA ASP A 211 -12.31 4.32 -14.84
C ASP A 211 -12.68 2.97 -14.20
N VAL A 212 -11.76 2.00 -14.23
CA VAL A 212 -11.91 0.72 -13.52
C VAL A 212 -12.03 0.89 -12.01
N PHE A 213 -11.46 1.95 -11.47
CA PHE A 213 -11.52 2.31 -10.04
C PHE A 213 -12.91 2.78 -9.58
N GLU A 214 -13.96 2.52 -10.34
CA GLU A 214 -15.32 3.02 -10.12
C GLU A 214 -16.36 1.92 -9.92
N LYS A 215 -16.03 0.68 -10.31
CA LYS A 215 -16.89 -0.52 -10.19
C LYS A 215 -16.42 -1.37 -9.04
#